data_AF-A0A931T956-F1
#
_entry.id   AF-A0A931T956-F1
#
_cell.length_a   1.000
_cell.length_b   1.000
_cell.length_c   1.000
_cell.angle_alpha   90.00
_cell.angle_beta   90.00
_cell.angle_gamma   90.00
#
_symmetry.space_group_name_H-M   'P 1'
#
loop_
_entity.id
_entity.type
_entity.pdbx_description
1 polymer ?
#
loop_
_entity_poly.entity_id
_entity_poly.type
_entity_poly.pdbx_seq_one_letter_code
_entity_poly.pdbx_strand_id
1 'polypeptide(L)'
;WLSNEWFTPDGITGFSVPFYLAHPRLMQLERSQMLEVEGGTRDECLRIMRHECGHAIQNAYRLHYKRSWQREFGLATKAYPKHYRPNPASRHYVHHLRLYYAQSHPTEDFAETFAVWLHQSPAAWRKRYEGWPALSKLETVDELMNEIVDTKPLVRVRKRIEPLGELKSTLREHYAERREQYASSYPSDYDRGLRQLFAESDGRRKGESAATFLRRNRSDIRKLVSRWTGEYEYTLEQVLQDMIGRAGELKLRAIGPETRLRIEFAILLTANTLHFHYSRRNWFAL
;
A
#
# COMPACT_ATOMS: atom_id res chain seq x y z
N TRP A 1 -0.20 -15.83 -11.18
CA TRP A 1 -1.41 -16.50 -11.73
C TRP A 1 -2.64 -15.73 -11.28
N LEU A 2 -3.82 -15.92 -11.87
CA LEU A 2 -5.02 -15.23 -11.33
C LEU A 2 -5.50 -15.91 -10.04
N SER A 3 -5.85 -15.12 -9.02
CA SER A 3 -6.39 -15.54 -7.72
C SER A 3 -7.41 -14.53 -7.19
N ASN A 4 -7.85 -14.66 -5.93
CA ASN A 4 -8.64 -13.67 -5.20
C ASN A 4 -7.87 -12.37 -4.88
N GLU A 5 -6.60 -12.48 -4.48
CA GLU A 5 -5.79 -11.37 -3.96
C GLU A 5 -4.33 -11.42 -4.47
N TRP A 6 -3.56 -10.37 -4.19
CA TRP A 6 -2.12 -10.32 -4.40
C TRP A 6 -1.41 -11.07 -3.27
N PHE A 7 -0.54 -12.01 -3.60
CA PHE A 7 0.36 -12.64 -2.64
C PHE A 7 1.43 -13.49 -3.34
N THR A 8 2.52 -13.71 -2.62
CA THR A 8 3.57 -14.68 -2.97
C THR A 8 3.69 -15.69 -1.84
N PRO A 9 3.22 -16.93 -2.00
CA PRO A 9 3.34 -17.93 -0.94
C PRO A 9 4.80 -18.31 -0.69
N ASP A 10 5.12 -18.61 0.57
CA ASP A 10 6.45 -19.08 0.97
C ASP A 10 6.93 -20.27 0.12
N GLY A 11 8.16 -20.15 -0.38
CA GLY A 11 8.79 -21.18 -1.21
C GLY A 11 8.25 -21.27 -2.64
N ILE A 12 7.30 -20.42 -3.05
CA ILE A 12 6.80 -20.33 -4.42
C ILE A 12 7.55 -19.22 -5.17
N THR A 13 7.91 -19.50 -6.43
CA THR A 13 8.74 -18.61 -7.26
C THR A 13 7.90 -17.77 -8.22
N GLY A 14 6.70 -17.41 -7.79
CA GLY A 14 5.76 -16.60 -8.56
C GLY A 14 4.63 -16.13 -7.65
N PHE A 15 3.87 -15.17 -8.13
CA PHE A 15 2.84 -14.48 -7.35
C PHE A 15 1.48 -14.52 -8.02
N SER A 16 0.44 -14.34 -7.21
CA SER A 16 -0.94 -14.18 -7.68
C SER A 16 -1.23 -12.73 -8.09
N VAL A 17 -2.20 -12.59 -9.00
CA VAL A 17 -2.79 -11.32 -9.42
C VAL A 17 -4.30 -11.46 -9.20
N PRO A 18 -4.97 -10.50 -8.54
CA PRO A 18 -6.40 -10.58 -8.31
C PRO A 18 -7.21 -10.65 -9.60
N PHE A 19 -8.24 -11.50 -9.61
CA PHE A 19 -9.11 -11.72 -10.77
C PHE A 19 -9.81 -10.43 -11.20
N TYR A 20 -10.09 -9.51 -10.27
CA TYR A 20 -10.82 -8.30 -10.58
C TYR A 20 -10.03 -7.36 -11.51
N LEU A 21 -8.71 -7.49 -11.58
CA LEU A 21 -7.85 -6.74 -12.51
C LEU A 21 -7.88 -7.30 -13.93
N ALA A 22 -8.42 -8.51 -14.13
CA ALA A 22 -8.44 -9.16 -15.44
C ALA A 22 -9.46 -8.56 -16.41
N HIS A 23 -10.44 -7.77 -15.95
CA HIS A 23 -11.48 -7.21 -16.81
C HIS A 23 -12.09 -5.90 -16.26
N PRO A 24 -12.35 -4.86 -17.09
CA PRO A 24 -12.90 -3.58 -16.64
C PRO A 24 -14.22 -3.67 -15.85
N ARG A 25 -15.11 -4.59 -16.23
CA ARG A 25 -16.37 -4.84 -15.49
C ARG A 25 -16.14 -5.38 -14.08
N LEU A 26 -15.09 -6.19 -13.88
CA LEU A 26 -14.74 -6.70 -12.56
C LEU A 26 -14.11 -5.60 -11.71
N MET A 27 -13.28 -4.73 -12.29
CA MET A 27 -12.76 -3.54 -11.61
C MET A 27 -13.89 -2.58 -11.19
N GLN A 28 -14.92 -2.42 -12.02
CA GLN A 28 -16.10 -1.63 -11.67
C GLN A 28 -16.88 -2.28 -10.51
N LEU A 29 -17.03 -3.60 -10.53
CA LEU A 29 -17.66 -4.34 -9.44
C LEU A 29 -16.86 -4.19 -8.16
N GLU A 30 -15.56 -4.47 -8.17
CA GLU A 30 -14.62 -4.29 -7.05
C GLU A 30 -14.78 -2.90 -6.43
N ARG A 31 -14.71 -1.84 -7.26
CA ARG A 31 -14.90 -0.46 -6.81
C ARG A 31 -16.25 -0.22 -6.16
N SER A 32 -17.31 -0.83 -6.68
CA SER A 32 -18.66 -0.67 -6.12
C SER A 32 -18.84 -1.40 -4.79
N GLN A 33 -18.15 -2.53 -4.60
CA GLN A 33 -18.29 -3.38 -3.41
C GLN A 33 -17.31 -2.98 -2.30
N MET A 34 -16.10 -2.54 -2.68
CA MET A 34 -14.96 -2.29 -1.79
C MET A 34 -14.51 -0.82 -1.78
N LEU A 35 -15.19 0.07 -2.51
CA LEU A 35 -14.91 1.52 -2.63
C LEU A 35 -13.59 1.88 -3.32
N GLU A 36 -12.65 0.94 -3.41
CA GLU A 36 -11.38 1.05 -4.11
C GLU A 36 -11.10 -0.20 -4.95
N VAL A 37 -10.03 -0.15 -5.74
CA VAL A 37 -9.55 -1.26 -6.56
C VAL A 37 -8.05 -1.29 -6.40
N GLU A 38 -7.54 -2.16 -5.54
CA GLU A 38 -6.10 -2.27 -5.32
C GLU A 38 -5.41 -2.74 -6.60
N GLY A 39 -4.43 -1.96 -7.08
CA GLY A 39 -3.80 -2.18 -8.38
C GLY A 39 -4.66 -1.72 -9.56
N GLY A 40 -5.72 -0.94 -9.31
CA GLY A 40 -6.65 -0.51 -10.35
C GLY A 40 -6.12 0.55 -11.32
N THR A 41 -4.93 1.10 -11.04
CA THR A 41 -4.19 1.96 -11.96
C THR A 41 -2.90 1.28 -12.39
N ARG A 42 -2.37 1.63 -13.57
CA ARG A 42 -1.12 1.05 -14.07
C ARG A 42 0.04 1.24 -13.09
N ASP A 43 0.15 2.42 -12.48
CA ASP A 43 1.22 2.72 -11.51
C ASP A 43 1.11 1.85 -10.25
N GLU A 44 -0.08 1.76 -9.67
CA GLU A 44 -0.34 0.96 -8.46
C GLU A 44 -0.18 -0.54 -8.74
N CYS A 45 -0.68 -1.03 -9.87
CA CYS A 45 -0.50 -2.41 -10.30
C CYS A 45 0.98 -2.76 -10.41
N LEU A 46 1.76 -1.93 -11.11
CA LEU A 46 3.20 -2.16 -11.25
C LEU A 46 3.94 -1.99 -9.92
N ARG A 47 3.48 -1.15 -8.99
CA ARG A 47 4.08 -1.07 -7.64
C ARG A 47 3.91 -2.38 -6.90
N ILE A 48 2.70 -2.94 -6.86
CA ILE A 48 2.44 -4.22 -6.18
C ILE A 48 3.17 -5.37 -6.87
N MET A 49 3.12 -5.45 -8.21
CA MET A 49 3.84 -6.49 -8.96
C MET A 49 5.34 -6.50 -8.67
N ARG A 50 5.98 -5.33 -8.50
CA ARG A 50 7.41 -5.28 -8.17
C ARG A 50 7.69 -5.78 -6.75
N HIS A 51 6.81 -5.48 -5.80
CA HIS A 51 6.87 -6.00 -4.43
C HIS A 51 6.76 -7.53 -4.44
N GLU A 52 5.72 -8.07 -5.07
CA GLU A 52 5.52 -9.53 -5.18
C GLU A 52 6.67 -10.23 -5.95
N CYS A 53 7.22 -9.55 -6.96
CA CYS A 53 8.41 -10.03 -7.66
C CYS A 53 9.62 -10.16 -6.71
N GLY A 54 9.76 -9.24 -5.74
CA GLY A 54 10.77 -9.32 -4.70
C GLY A 54 10.66 -10.61 -3.90
N HIS A 55 9.48 -10.94 -3.39
CA HIS A 55 9.23 -12.21 -2.70
C HIS A 55 9.53 -13.42 -3.59
N ALA A 56 9.09 -13.39 -4.85
CA ALA A 56 9.32 -14.49 -5.77
C ALA A 56 10.83 -14.74 -6.02
N ILE A 57 11.62 -13.67 -6.18
CA ILE A 57 13.08 -13.73 -6.34
C ILE A 57 13.76 -14.19 -5.05
N GLN A 58 13.32 -13.68 -3.89
CA GLN A 58 13.79 -14.13 -2.58
C GLN A 58 13.63 -15.65 -2.43
N ASN A 59 12.47 -16.18 -2.80
CA ASN A 59 12.17 -17.62 -2.74
C ASN A 59 13.00 -18.42 -3.75
N ALA A 60 13.07 -17.95 -5.00
CA ALA A 60 13.75 -18.62 -6.10
C ALA A 60 15.24 -18.86 -5.83
N TYR A 61 15.91 -17.87 -5.23
CA TYR A 61 17.35 -17.89 -4.94
C TYR A 61 17.69 -18.11 -3.46
N ARG A 62 16.66 -18.24 -2.61
CA ARG A 62 16.78 -18.37 -1.15
C ARG A 62 17.69 -17.30 -0.52
N LEU A 63 17.53 -16.06 -0.97
CA LEU A 63 18.39 -14.93 -0.57
C LEU A 63 18.40 -14.71 0.95
N HIS A 64 17.30 -15.02 1.63
CA HIS A 64 17.15 -14.90 3.08
C HIS A 64 18.10 -15.79 3.91
N TYR A 65 18.77 -16.77 3.32
CA TYR A 65 19.84 -17.52 3.99
C TYR A 65 21.21 -16.85 3.92
N LYS A 66 21.40 -15.85 3.05
CA LYS A 66 22.67 -15.14 2.92
C LYS A 66 22.91 -14.24 4.12
N ARG A 67 24.17 -14.19 4.58
CA ARG A 67 24.57 -13.36 5.73
C ARG A 67 24.40 -11.87 5.47
N SER A 68 24.68 -11.41 4.24
CA SER A 68 24.45 -10.01 3.83
C SER A 68 22.99 -9.64 3.96
N TRP A 69 22.08 -10.48 3.47
CA TRP A 69 20.63 -10.29 3.61
C TRP A 69 20.21 -10.22 5.09
N GLN A 70 20.65 -11.18 5.92
CA GLN A 70 20.28 -11.24 7.33
C GLN A 70 20.76 -10.04 8.14
N ARG A 71 21.91 -9.47 7.78
CA ARG A 71 22.47 -8.28 8.42
C ARG A 71 21.58 -7.04 8.20
N GLU A 72 21.06 -6.89 6.98
CA GLU A 72 20.26 -5.71 6.61
C GLU A 72 18.78 -5.83 7.02
N PHE A 73 18.18 -7.01 6.84
CA PHE A 73 16.73 -7.21 7.00
C PHE A 73 16.35 -7.97 8.28
N GLY A 74 17.26 -8.76 8.84
CA GLY A 74 17.01 -9.63 10.00
C GLY A 74 16.69 -11.08 9.62
N LEU A 75 15.92 -11.78 10.44
CA LEU A 75 15.59 -13.20 10.21
C LEU A 75 14.23 -13.35 9.54
N ALA A 76 14.19 -13.97 8.36
CA ALA A 76 12.95 -14.29 7.66
C ALA A 76 12.07 -15.31 8.41
N THR A 77 12.63 -16.05 9.38
CA THR A 77 11.90 -17.00 10.23
C THR A 77 11.19 -16.33 11.41
N LYS A 78 11.26 -15.00 11.53
CA LYS A 78 10.49 -14.26 12.52
C LYS A 78 9.00 -14.55 12.30
N ALA A 79 8.24 -14.68 13.39
CA ALA A 79 6.80 -14.85 13.25
C ALA A 79 6.18 -13.56 12.71
N TYR A 80 5.31 -13.68 11.70
CA TYR A 80 4.51 -12.56 11.23
C TYR A 80 3.63 -12.03 12.36
N PRO A 81 3.71 -10.73 12.70
CA PRO A 81 2.87 -10.18 13.74
C PRO A 81 1.43 -10.06 13.23
N LYS A 82 0.44 -10.37 14.08
CA LYS A 82 -0.98 -10.14 13.73
C LYS A 82 -1.29 -8.66 13.52
N HIS A 83 -0.59 -7.80 14.25
CA HIS A 83 -0.67 -6.36 14.12
C HIS A 83 0.72 -5.75 14.29
N TYR A 84 1.05 -4.74 13.50
CA TYR A 84 2.28 -3.99 13.65
C TYR A 84 1.98 -2.50 13.80
N ARG A 85 2.93 -1.80 14.41
CA ARG A 85 2.85 -0.36 14.60
C ARG A 85 4.10 0.28 14.00
N PRO A 86 4.00 0.93 12.84
CA PRO A 86 5.16 1.52 12.20
C PRO A 86 5.59 2.79 12.93
N ASN A 87 6.85 3.13 12.73
CA ASN A 87 7.43 4.43 13.06
C ASN A 87 7.59 5.24 11.77
N PRO A 88 6.68 6.21 11.51
CA PRO A 88 6.73 7.04 10.31
C PRO A 88 8.01 7.87 10.16
N ALA A 89 8.68 8.18 11.29
CA ALA A 89 9.92 8.93 11.32
C ALA A 89 11.16 8.07 11.05
N SER A 90 11.01 6.74 10.92
CA SER A 90 12.15 5.85 10.76
C SER A 90 12.76 5.96 9.36
N ARG A 91 14.03 6.35 9.31
CA ARG A 91 14.84 6.38 8.09
C ARG A 91 15.51 5.04 7.76
N HIS A 92 15.23 3.98 8.53
CA HIS A 92 15.81 2.65 8.32
C HIS A 92 15.11 1.86 7.21
N TYR A 93 13.97 2.32 6.72
CA TYR A 93 13.14 1.58 5.78
C TYR A 93 12.91 2.41 4.52
N VAL A 94 12.81 1.73 3.38
CA VAL A 94 12.33 2.37 2.16
C VAL A 94 10.81 2.61 2.24
N HIS A 95 10.31 3.46 1.36
CA HIS A 95 8.88 3.70 1.21
C HIS A 95 8.43 3.33 -0.20
N HIS A 96 7.73 2.20 -0.34
CA HIS A 96 7.23 1.71 -1.62
C HIS A 96 5.72 1.43 -1.63
N LEU A 97 5.21 0.42 -0.94
CA LEU A 97 3.77 0.23 -0.70
C LEU A 97 3.29 1.11 0.44
N ARG A 98 1.97 1.14 0.68
CA ARG A 98 1.29 1.92 1.73
C ARG A 98 1.57 1.33 3.13
N LEU A 99 1.07 2.00 4.17
CA LEU A 99 1.07 1.53 5.57
C LEU A 99 2.45 1.22 6.17
N TYR A 100 3.54 1.74 5.60
CA TYR A 100 4.92 1.44 6.02
C TYR A 100 5.19 -0.07 6.03
N TYR A 101 4.72 -0.76 4.99
CA TYR A 101 4.71 -2.21 4.92
C TYR A 101 6.11 -2.85 5.13
N ALA A 102 7.18 -2.15 4.74
CA ALA A 102 8.56 -2.52 5.00
C ALA A 102 8.89 -2.74 6.50
N GLN A 103 8.12 -2.14 7.42
CA GLN A 103 8.32 -2.27 8.86
C GLN A 103 7.57 -3.46 9.48
N SER A 104 6.75 -4.15 8.68
CA SER A 104 5.86 -5.21 9.18
C SER A 104 6.63 -6.52 9.44
N HIS A 105 7.57 -6.88 8.56
CA HIS A 105 8.36 -8.11 8.65
C HIS A 105 9.65 -8.02 7.79
N PRO A 106 10.75 -8.73 8.14
CA PRO A 106 12.00 -8.74 7.35
C PRO A 106 11.86 -9.06 5.86
N THR A 107 10.96 -9.97 5.50
CA THR A 107 10.70 -10.31 4.10
C THR A 107 9.96 -9.18 3.37
N GLU A 108 9.04 -8.49 4.05
CA GLU A 108 8.36 -7.31 3.49
C GLU A 108 9.34 -6.14 3.31
N ASP A 109 10.27 -5.94 4.24
CA ASP A 109 11.35 -4.96 4.12
C ASP A 109 12.21 -5.21 2.87
N PHE A 110 12.57 -6.48 2.63
CA PHE A 110 13.28 -6.87 1.42
C PHE A 110 12.44 -6.63 0.16
N ALA A 111 11.17 -7.08 0.12
CA ALA A 111 10.31 -6.94 -1.04
C ALA A 111 10.07 -5.47 -1.41
N GLU A 112 9.87 -4.61 -0.41
CA GLU A 112 9.78 -3.16 -0.57
C GLU A 112 11.08 -2.56 -1.10
N THR A 113 12.23 -2.95 -0.53
CA THR A 113 13.56 -2.48 -0.96
C THR A 113 13.87 -2.91 -2.40
N PHE A 114 13.59 -4.16 -2.73
CA PHE A 114 13.70 -4.70 -4.08
C PHE A 114 12.84 -3.93 -5.07
N ALA A 115 11.60 -3.61 -4.70
CA ALA A 115 10.70 -2.90 -5.59
C ALA A 115 11.16 -1.46 -5.89
N VAL A 116 11.75 -0.76 -4.91
CA VAL A 116 12.40 0.54 -5.12
C VAL A 116 13.61 0.40 -6.03
N TRP A 117 14.49 -0.56 -5.75
CA TRP A 117 15.70 -0.85 -6.54
C TRP A 117 15.35 -1.14 -8.00
N LEU A 118 14.33 -1.96 -8.25
CA LEU A 118 13.91 -2.35 -9.60
C LEU A 118 13.24 -1.20 -10.37
N HIS A 119 12.56 -0.29 -9.67
CA HIS A 119 11.83 0.80 -10.30
C HIS A 119 12.72 1.99 -10.68
N GLN A 120 13.78 2.26 -9.92
CA GLN A 120 14.56 3.49 -10.02
C GLN A 120 16.01 3.19 -10.43
N SER A 121 16.66 4.13 -11.11
CA SER A 121 18.09 4.00 -11.40
C SER A 121 18.93 4.08 -10.12
N PRO A 122 20.15 3.49 -10.10
CA PRO A 122 21.05 3.61 -8.98
C PRO A 122 21.32 5.05 -8.52
N ALA A 123 21.46 5.99 -9.45
CA ALA A 123 21.62 7.41 -9.12
C ALA A 123 20.38 8.00 -8.43
N ALA A 124 19.18 7.60 -8.84
CA ALA A 124 17.93 8.14 -8.31
C ALA A 124 17.68 7.69 -6.86
N TRP A 125 17.83 6.40 -6.56
CA TRP A 125 17.60 5.92 -5.20
C TRP A 125 18.75 6.30 -4.25
N ARG A 126 20.00 6.39 -4.72
CA ARG A 126 21.11 6.94 -3.90
C ARG A 126 20.84 8.36 -3.46
N LYS A 127 20.38 9.21 -4.38
CA LYS A 127 19.99 10.59 -4.06
C LYS A 127 18.79 10.65 -3.12
N ARG A 128 17.77 9.80 -3.35
CA ARG A 128 16.54 9.82 -2.56
C ARG A 128 16.77 9.39 -1.10
N TYR A 129 17.65 8.41 -0.87
CA TYR A 129 17.93 7.85 0.46
C TYR A 129 19.30 8.28 1.00
N GLU A 130 19.85 9.40 0.51
CA GLU A 130 21.13 9.93 0.99
C GLU A 130 21.06 10.22 2.50
N GLY A 131 22.03 9.69 3.25
CA GLY A 131 22.07 9.80 4.71
C GLY A 131 21.05 8.96 5.47
N TRP A 132 20.26 8.12 4.80
CA TRP A 132 19.33 7.18 5.42
C TRP A 132 19.99 5.80 5.59
N PRO A 133 19.86 5.12 6.74
CA PRO A 133 20.32 3.74 6.89
C PRO A 133 19.70 2.76 5.88
N ALA A 134 18.50 3.06 5.36
CA ALA A 134 17.87 2.29 4.29
C ALA A 134 18.72 2.20 3.00
N LEU A 135 19.66 3.11 2.78
CA LEU A 135 20.52 3.11 1.61
C LEU A 135 21.39 1.84 1.54
N SER A 136 21.92 1.39 2.68
CA SER A 136 22.70 0.14 2.79
C SER A 136 21.91 -1.08 2.31
N LYS A 137 20.60 -1.09 2.54
CA LYS A 137 19.70 -2.15 2.06
C LYS A 137 19.60 -2.16 0.54
N LEU A 138 19.48 -0.99 -0.09
CA LEU A 138 19.42 -0.86 -1.55
C LEU A 138 20.73 -1.29 -2.20
N GLU A 139 21.87 -0.91 -1.62
CA GLU A 139 23.19 -1.34 -2.06
C GLU A 139 23.36 -2.86 -1.92
N THR A 140 22.93 -3.44 -0.80
CA THR A 140 22.94 -4.89 -0.59
C THR A 140 22.04 -5.61 -1.60
N VAL A 141 20.86 -5.08 -1.93
CA VAL A 141 20.02 -5.66 -2.98
C VAL A 141 20.72 -5.59 -4.34
N ASP A 142 21.36 -4.47 -4.68
CA ASP A 142 22.12 -4.33 -5.93
C ASP A 142 23.23 -5.38 -6.04
N GLU A 143 24.01 -5.59 -4.97
CA GLU A 143 25.03 -6.63 -4.89
C GLU A 143 24.44 -8.04 -5.05
N LEU A 144 23.35 -8.34 -4.33
CA LEU A 144 22.68 -9.64 -4.41
C LEU A 144 22.15 -9.93 -5.82
N MET A 145 21.61 -8.92 -6.51
CA MET A 145 21.08 -9.08 -7.87
C MET A 145 22.20 -9.30 -8.90
N ASN A 146 23.32 -8.61 -8.75
CA ASN A 146 24.52 -8.85 -9.56
C ASN A 146 25.12 -10.24 -9.32
N GLU A 147 25.06 -10.76 -8.09
CA GLU A 147 25.57 -12.11 -7.78
C GLU A 147 24.76 -13.21 -8.49
N ILE A 148 23.45 -13.02 -8.64
CA ILE A 148 22.55 -14.06 -9.15
C ILE A 148 22.24 -13.96 -10.65
N VAL A 149 22.69 -12.91 -11.34
CA VAL A 149 22.30 -12.61 -12.74
C VAL A 149 22.53 -13.77 -13.71
N ASP A 150 23.68 -14.44 -13.60
CA ASP A 150 24.05 -15.59 -14.44
C ASP A 150 23.86 -16.93 -13.74
N THR A 151 23.22 -16.91 -12.57
CA THR A 151 22.98 -18.11 -11.75
C THR A 151 21.55 -18.60 -11.96
N LYS A 152 21.39 -19.92 -12.14
CA LYS A 152 20.05 -20.51 -12.23
C LYS A 152 19.39 -20.54 -10.84
N PRO A 153 18.06 -20.27 -10.73
CA PRO A 153 17.35 -20.39 -9.46
C PRO A 153 17.50 -21.77 -8.81
N LEU A 154 17.67 -21.75 -7.48
CA LEU A 154 17.76 -22.95 -6.62
C LEU A 154 16.38 -23.62 -6.47
N VAL A 155 15.32 -22.81 -6.39
CA VAL A 155 13.93 -23.27 -6.35
C VAL A 155 13.28 -22.98 -7.70
N ARG A 156 12.57 -23.96 -8.28
CA ARG A 156 11.92 -23.84 -9.61
C ARG A 156 10.47 -24.33 -9.60
N VAL A 157 9.80 -24.13 -8.48
CA VAL A 157 8.44 -24.63 -8.24
C VAL A 157 7.44 -23.83 -9.08
N ARG A 158 6.58 -24.53 -9.83
CA ARG A 158 5.49 -23.94 -10.64
C ARG A 158 4.10 -24.09 -10.03
N LYS A 159 4.02 -24.51 -8.76
CA LYS A 159 2.77 -24.66 -8.01
C LYS A 159 2.06 -23.31 -7.93
N ARG A 160 0.74 -23.32 -8.09
CA ARG A 160 -0.14 -22.16 -7.93
C ARG A 160 -0.99 -22.42 -6.70
N ILE A 161 -1.01 -21.48 -5.77
CA ILE A 161 -1.85 -21.57 -4.57
C ILE A 161 -3.13 -20.80 -4.87
N GLU A 162 -4.27 -21.45 -4.59
CA GLU A 162 -5.61 -20.90 -4.81
C GLU A 162 -5.82 -20.28 -6.20
N PRO A 163 -5.43 -20.97 -7.30
CA PRO A 163 -5.65 -20.43 -8.63
C PRO A 163 -7.14 -20.22 -8.89
N LEU A 164 -7.48 -19.20 -9.68
CA LEU A 164 -8.87 -18.82 -9.98
C LEU A 164 -9.77 -19.99 -10.40
N GLY A 165 -9.24 -20.99 -11.11
CA GLY A 165 -10.01 -22.18 -11.53
C GLY A 165 -10.37 -23.16 -10.40
N GLU A 166 -9.74 -23.04 -9.23
CA GLU A 166 -10.04 -23.84 -8.03
C GLU A 166 -10.96 -23.10 -7.05
N LEU A 167 -11.18 -21.80 -7.24
CA LEU A 167 -12.08 -20.98 -6.42
C LEU A 167 -13.55 -21.32 -6.76
N LYS A 168 -14.31 -21.73 -5.74
CA LYS A 168 -15.72 -22.14 -5.88
C LYS A 168 -16.73 -21.08 -5.42
N SER A 169 -16.26 -20.02 -4.77
CA SER A 169 -17.13 -18.96 -4.29
C SER A 169 -17.70 -18.14 -5.45
N THR A 170 -18.99 -17.82 -5.35
CA THR A 170 -19.59 -16.84 -6.24
C THR A 170 -19.08 -15.44 -5.92
N LEU A 171 -19.14 -14.51 -6.88
CA LEU A 171 -18.81 -13.11 -6.63
C LEU A 171 -19.65 -12.53 -5.48
N ARG A 172 -20.90 -12.96 -5.32
CA ARG A 172 -21.78 -12.52 -4.24
C ARG A 172 -21.22 -12.91 -2.86
N GLU A 173 -20.82 -14.17 -2.70
CA GLU A 173 -20.24 -14.69 -1.45
C GLU A 173 -18.89 -14.02 -1.16
N HIS A 174 -18.01 -13.98 -2.16
CA HIS A 174 -16.70 -13.32 -2.06
C HIS A 174 -16.81 -11.87 -1.54
N TYR A 175 -17.69 -11.06 -2.13
CA TYR A 175 -17.85 -9.68 -1.68
C TYR A 175 -18.63 -9.53 -0.38
N ALA A 176 -19.46 -10.51 0.01
CA ALA A 176 -20.08 -10.52 1.33
C ALA A 176 -19.03 -10.71 2.42
N GLU A 177 -18.16 -11.72 2.26
CA GLU A 177 -17.05 -12.01 3.18
C GLU A 177 -16.05 -10.84 3.24
N ARG A 178 -15.62 -10.31 2.09
CA ARG A 178 -14.67 -9.18 2.07
C ARG A 178 -15.20 -7.94 2.78
N ARG A 179 -16.49 -7.63 2.65
CA ARG A 179 -17.10 -6.47 3.35
C ARG A 179 -17.15 -6.65 4.86
N GLU A 180 -17.42 -7.86 5.33
CA GLU A 180 -17.43 -8.16 6.77
C GLU A 180 -16.04 -7.94 7.37
N GLN A 181 -14.99 -8.33 6.64
CA GLN A 181 -13.60 -8.07 7.02
C GLN A 181 -13.25 -6.56 6.94
N TYR A 182 -13.64 -5.87 5.86
CA TYR A 182 -13.29 -4.46 5.62
C TYR A 182 -13.96 -3.48 6.59
N ALA A 183 -15.16 -3.79 7.09
CA ALA A 183 -15.87 -2.94 8.06
C ALA A 183 -15.07 -2.70 9.35
N SER A 184 -14.02 -3.49 9.60
CA SER A 184 -13.11 -3.34 10.73
C SER A 184 -11.80 -2.57 10.44
N SER A 185 -11.54 -2.13 9.20
CA SER A 185 -10.16 -1.81 8.75
C SER A 185 -9.76 -0.33 8.75
N TYR A 186 -10.69 0.64 8.60
CA TYR A 186 -10.30 2.06 8.60
C TYR A 186 -10.33 2.68 10.00
N PRO A 187 -9.29 3.44 10.41
CA PRO A 187 -9.31 4.18 11.66
C PRO A 187 -10.48 5.16 11.71
N SER A 188 -11.34 5.03 12.74
CA SER A 188 -12.44 5.96 12.98
C SER A 188 -11.99 7.35 13.43
N ASP A 189 -10.68 7.55 13.62
CA ASP A 189 -10.10 8.79 14.13
C ASP A 189 -10.39 10.01 13.21
N TYR A 190 -10.62 9.76 11.92
CA TYR A 190 -10.91 10.81 10.94
C TYR A 190 -12.38 11.24 10.93
N ASP A 191 -13.28 10.44 11.51
CA ASP A 191 -14.73 10.59 11.40
C ASP A 191 -15.22 11.99 11.77
N ARG A 192 -14.73 12.51 12.89
CA ARG A 192 -15.16 13.82 13.41
C ARG A 192 -14.83 14.93 12.41
N GLY A 193 -13.60 14.96 11.90
CA GLY A 193 -13.16 15.96 10.95
C GLY A 193 -13.86 15.82 9.60
N LEU A 194 -14.02 14.59 9.12
CA LEU A 194 -14.72 14.30 7.87
C LEU A 194 -16.20 14.70 7.93
N ARG A 195 -16.91 14.40 9.02
CA ARG A 195 -18.31 14.80 9.23
C ARG A 195 -18.50 16.30 9.45
N GLN A 196 -17.48 16.98 9.97
CA GLN A 196 -17.52 18.44 10.12
C GLN A 196 -17.39 19.15 8.76
N LEU A 197 -16.61 18.56 7.85
CA LEU A 197 -16.33 19.13 6.54
C LEU A 197 -17.36 18.72 5.46
N PHE A 198 -17.76 17.45 5.46
CA PHE A 198 -18.66 16.88 4.46
C PHE A 198 -19.99 16.50 5.10
N ALA A 199 -21.06 16.61 4.32
CA ALA A 199 -22.40 16.29 4.79
C ALA A 199 -22.71 14.80 4.64
N GLU A 200 -23.37 14.19 5.63
CA GLU A 200 -23.97 12.87 5.47
C GLU A 200 -25.11 12.91 4.44
N SER A 201 -25.25 11.82 3.68
CA SER A 201 -26.32 11.70 2.70
C SER A 201 -27.67 11.45 3.39
N ASP A 202 -28.57 12.43 3.36
CA ASP A 202 -29.95 12.31 3.87
C ASP A 202 -30.96 11.90 2.77
N GLY A 203 -30.47 11.42 1.62
CA GLY A 203 -31.28 11.09 0.44
C GLY A 203 -31.85 12.30 -0.31
N ARG A 204 -31.81 13.52 0.26
CA ARG A 204 -32.36 14.76 -0.31
C ARG A 204 -31.29 15.70 -0.85
N ARG A 205 -30.07 15.64 -0.32
CA ARG A 205 -28.95 16.50 -0.71
C ARG A 205 -28.26 16.03 -2.00
N LYS A 206 -28.38 16.84 -3.06
CA LYS A 206 -27.63 16.67 -4.32
C LYS A 206 -26.19 17.18 -4.14
N GLY A 207 -25.21 16.31 -4.35
CA GLY A 207 -23.78 16.62 -4.31
C GLY A 207 -22.93 15.42 -4.72
N GLU A 208 -21.73 15.67 -5.25
CA GLU A 208 -20.81 14.57 -5.55
C GLU A 208 -20.36 13.87 -4.25
N SER A 209 -19.99 12.58 -4.34
CA SER A 209 -19.42 11.88 -3.19
C SER A 209 -18.14 12.59 -2.72
N ALA A 210 -17.96 12.74 -1.41
CA ALA A 210 -16.74 13.29 -0.83
C ALA A 210 -15.50 12.51 -1.29
N ALA A 211 -15.58 11.18 -1.36
CA ALA A 211 -14.49 10.34 -1.87
C ALA A 211 -14.15 10.67 -3.34
N THR A 212 -15.15 10.92 -4.20
CA THR A 212 -14.94 11.32 -5.60
C THR A 212 -14.31 12.71 -5.69
N PHE A 213 -14.84 13.68 -4.94
CA PHE A 213 -14.30 15.04 -4.85
C PHE A 213 -12.81 15.04 -4.48
N LEU A 214 -12.46 14.28 -3.43
CA LEU A 214 -11.09 14.18 -2.92
C LEU A 214 -10.15 13.49 -3.91
N ARG A 215 -10.60 12.42 -4.57
CA ARG A 215 -9.80 11.75 -5.63
C ARG A 215 -9.53 12.68 -6.80
N ARG A 216 -10.53 13.47 -7.23
CA ARG A 216 -10.39 14.46 -8.31
C ARG A 216 -9.42 15.58 -7.93
N ASN A 217 -9.46 16.05 -6.69
CA ASN A 217 -8.65 17.15 -6.18
C ASN A 217 -7.31 16.72 -5.55
N ARG A 218 -6.95 15.43 -5.63
CA ARG A 218 -5.79 14.83 -4.96
C ARG A 218 -4.48 15.59 -5.18
N SER A 219 -4.15 15.89 -6.44
CA SER A 219 -2.89 16.54 -6.81
C SER A 219 -2.78 17.94 -6.20
N ASP A 220 -3.86 18.69 -6.23
CA ASP A 220 -3.91 20.06 -5.74
C ASP A 220 -3.88 20.12 -4.21
N ILE A 221 -4.64 19.25 -3.54
CA ILE A 221 -4.61 19.10 -2.08
C ILE A 221 -3.19 18.72 -1.64
N ARG A 222 -2.54 17.79 -2.35
CA ARG A 222 -1.16 17.39 -2.04
C ARG A 222 -0.18 18.55 -2.18
N LYS A 223 -0.25 19.32 -3.26
CA LYS A 223 0.61 20.51 -3.47
C LYS A 223 0.41 21.57 -2.39
N LEU A 224 -0.82 21.77 -1.92
CA LEU A 224 -1.13 22.72 -0.86
C LEU A 224 -0.44 22.34 0.46
N VAL A 225 -0.39 21.04 0.78
CA VAL A 225 0.22 20.56 2.04
C VAL A 225 1.72 20.35 1.91
N SER A 226 2.20 19.76 0.80
CA SER A 226 3.61 19.41 0.62
C SER A 226 4.56 20.60 0.64
N ARG A 227 4.08 21.78 0.21
CA ARG A 227 4.84 23.04 0.22
C ARG A 227 5.36 23.43 1.62
N TRP A 228 4.72 22.97 2.68
CA TRP A 228 5.05 23.36 4.06
C TRP A 228 5.67 22.22 4.87
N THR A 229 5.61 20.98 4.39
CA THR A 229 5.93 19.81 5.21
C THR A 229 7.28 19.17 4.94
N GLY A 230 7.89 19.36 3.75
CA GLY A 230 9.28 19.00 3.40
C GLY A 230 9.67 17.51 3.43
N GLU A 231 9.20 16.72 4.41
CA GLU A 231 9.65 15.35 4.67
C GLU A 231 8.50 14.32 4.80
N TYR A 232 7.23 14.73 4.65
CA TYR A 232 6.07 13.87 4.92
C TYR A 232 5.27 13.42 3.69
N GLU A 233 5.80 13.51 2.46
CA GLU A 233 5.01 13.23 1.25
C GLU A 233 4.35 11.84 1.26
N TYR A 234 5.07 10.83 1.74
CA TYR A 234 4.54 9.47 1.86
C TYR A 234 3.44 9.37 2.94
N THR A 235 3.69 9.92 4.14
CA THR A 235 2.70 9.97 5.24
C THR A 235 1.43 10.70 4.83
N LEU A 236 1.59 11.82 4.12
CA LEU A 236 0.50 12.63 3.58
C LEU A 236 -0.35 11.82 2.59
N GLU A 237 0.30 11.10 1.69
CA GLU A 237 -0.35 10.26 0.68
C GLU A 237 -1.13 9.10 1.33
N GLN A 238 -0.58 8.54 2.41
CA GLN A 238 -1.23 7.52 3.22
C GLN A 238 -2.51 8.06 3.88
N VAL A 239 -2.38 9.11 4.69
CA VAL A 239 -3.50 9.70 5.44
C VAL A 239 -4.60 10.21 4.48
N LEU A 240 -4.21 10.80 3.34
CA LEU A 240 -5.15 11.22 2.30
C LEU A 240 -5.97 10.05 1.77
N GLN A 241 -5.35 8.92 1.49
CA GLN A 241 -6.05 7.73 1.01
C GLN A 241 -6.99 7.16 2.08
N ASP A 242 -6.53 7.06 3.32
CA ASP A 242 -7.34 6.54 4.44
C ASP A 242 -8.59 7.41 4.65
N MET A 243 -8.43 8.74 4.60
CA MET A 243 -9.53 9.69 4.67
C MET A 243 -10.49 9.61 3.47
N ILE A 244 -9.98 9.33 2.26
CA ILE A 244 -10.81 9.09 1.06
C ILE A 244 -11.67 7.83 1.23
N GLY A 245 -11.06 6.73 1.67
CA GLY A 245 -11.75 5.47 1.94
C GLY A 245 -12.85 5.67 2.97
N ARG A 246 -12.49 6.26 4.11
CA ARG A 246 -13.42 6.51 5.22
C ARG A 246 -14.56 7.45 4.84
N ALA A 247 -14.31 8.49 4.05
CA ALA A 247 -15.37 9.36 3.54
C ALA A 247 -16.37 8.62 2.63
N GLY A 248 -15.90 7.60 1.90
CA GLY A 248 -16.74 6.69 1.12
C GLY A 248 -17.62 5.81 2.00
N GLU A 249 -17.05 5.20 3.05
CA GLU A 249 -17.78 4.35 4.00
C GLU A 249 -18.89 5.11 4.72
N LEU A 250 -18.58 6.32 5.18
CA LEU A 250 -19.52 7.23 5.83
C LEU A 250 -20.56 7.81 4.86
N LYS A 251 -20.47 7.48 3.56
CA LYS A 251 -21.37 7.96 2.50
C LYS A 251 -21.48 9.50 2.47
N LEU A 252 -20.36 10.18 2.74
CA LEU A 252 -20.29 11.63 2.81
C LEU A 252 -20.37 12.28 1.43
N ARG A 253 -20.88 13.51 1.40
CA ARG A 253 -21.12 14.32 0.20
C ARG A 253 -20.38 15.66 0.28
N ALA A 254 -19.74 16.03 -0.81
CA ALA A 254 -19.14 17.34 -0.98
C ALA A 254 -20.23 18.34 -1.38
N ILE A 255 -20.63 19.19 -0.42
CA ILE A 255 -21.68 20.20 -0.60
C ILE A 255 -21.06 21.57 -0.32
N GLY A 256 -21.04 22.44 -1.33
CA GLY A 256 -20.52 23.80 -1.22
C GLY A 256 -19.44 24.11 -2.26
N PRO A 257 -18.82 25.31 -2.17
CA PRO A 257 -17.81 25.74 -3.13
C PRO A 257 -16.55 24.86 -3.07
N GLU A 258 -16.13 24.35 -4.21
CA GLU A 258 -14.97 23.47 -4.35
C GLU A 258 -13.68 24.07 -3.75
N THR A 259 -13.40 25.35 -4.02
CA THR A 259 -12.21 26.04 -3.50
C THR A 259 -12.17 26.02 -1.97
N ARG A 260 -13.31 26.21 -1.32
CA ARG A 260 -13.41 26.20 0.15
C ARG A 260 -13.16 24.81 0.71
N LEU A 261 -13.86 23.80 0.17
CA LEU A 261 -13.73 22.41 0.61
C LEU A 261 -12.30 21.89 0.42
N ARG A 262 -11.60 22.28 -0.65
CA ARG A 262 -10.19 21.93 -0.86
C ARG A 262 -9.28 22.48 0.22
N ILE A 263 -9.44 23.75 0.58
CA ILE A 263 -8.61 24.41 1.59
C ILE A 263 -8.89 23.81 2.97
N GLU A 264 -10.15 23.68 3.35
CA GLU A 264 -10.55 23.09 4.64
C GLU A 264 -10.08 21.62 4.75
N PHE A 265 -10.18 20.84 3.68
CA PHE A 265 -9.63 19.49 3.65
C PHE A 265 -8.10 19.48 3.77
N ALA A 266 -7.38 20.37 3.07
CA ALA A 266 -5.93 20.45 3.18
C ALA A 266 -5.47 20.78 4.61
N ILE A 267 -6.20 21.63 5.34
CA ILE A 267 -5.96 21.92 6.76
C ILE A 267 -6.18 20.66 7.60
N LEU A 268 -7.31 19.97 7.41
CA LEU A 268 -7.62 18.74 8.12
C LEU A 268 -6.57 17.65 7.86
N LEU A 269 -6.17 17.48 6.61
CA LEU A 269 -5.13 16.54 6.18
C LEU A 269 -3.78 16.87 6.81
N THR A 270 -3.40 18.15 6.88
CA THR A 270 -2.15 18.58 7.52
C THR A 270 -2.14 18.22 9.00
N ALA A 271 -3.22 18.56 9.73
CA ALA A 271 -3.34 18.24 11.15
C ALA A 271 -3.28 16.73 11.42
N ASN A 272 -3.96 15.92 10.59
CA ASN A 272 -3.94 14.47 10.71
C ASN A 272 -2.60 13.86 10.30
N THR A 273 -1.89 14.43 9.33
CA THR A 273 -0.55 13.97 8.93
C THR A 273 0.47 14.21 10.03
N LEU A 274 0.43 15.40 10.65
CA LEU A 274 1.26 15.72 11.82
C LEU A 274 0.88 14.81 13.00
N HIS A 275 -0.41 14.65 13.28
CA HIS A 275 -0.86 13.73 14.33
C HIS A 275 -0.39 12.31 14.04
N PHE A 276 -0.53 11.79 12.82
CA PHE A 276 -0.08 10.46 12.44
C PHE A 276 1.43 10.27 12.68
N HIS A 277 2.22 11.31 12.41
CA HIS A 277 3.66 11.30 12.64
C HIS A 277 4.03 11.27 14.14
N TYR A 278 3.30 11.99 14.99
CA TYR A 278 3.58 12.11 16.42
C TYR A 278 2.75 11.16 17.31
N SER A 279 1.69 10.58 16.77
CA SER A 279 0.74 9.73 17.49
C SER A 279 1.24 8.31 17.51
N ARG A 280 1.37 7.81 18.74
CA ARG A 280 1.81 6.45 19.06
C ARG A 280 0.65 5.44 19.01
N ARG A 281 -0.40 5.64 18.20
CA ARG A 281 -1.65 4.88 18.34
C ARG A 281 -2.09 4.04 17.13
N ASN A 282 -1.45 4.15 15.98
CA ASN A 282 -1.92 3.47 14.76
C ASN A 282 -1.34 2.06 14.66
N TRP A 283 -2.18 1.06 14.91
CA TRP A 283 -1.90 -0.36 14.68
C TRP A 283 -2.51 -0.78 13.35
N PHE A 284 -1.75 -1.52 12.55
CA PHE A 284 -2.20 -2.10 11.29
C PHE A 284 -2.24 -3.62 11.43
N ALA A 285 -3.34 -4.22 10.98
CA ALA A 285 -3.42 -5.66 10.79
C ALA A 285 -2.60 -6.07 9.56
N LEU A 286 -2.01 -7.26 9.62
CA LEU A 286 -1.25 -7.89 8.54
C LEU A 286 -2.10 -8.97 7.88
#